data_AF-A0A353GQJ1-F1
#
_entry.id   AF-A0A353GQJ1-F1
#
_cell.length_a   1.000
_cell.length_b   1.000
_cell.length_c   1.000
_cell.angle_alpha   90.00
_cell.angle_beta   90.00
_cell.angle_gamma   90.00
#
_symmetry.space_group_name_H-M   'P 1'
#
loop_
_entity.id
_entity.type
_entity.pdbx_description
1 polymer ?
#
loop_
_entity_poly.entity_id
_entity_poly.type
_entity_poly.pdbx_seq_one_letter_code
_entity_poly.pdbx_strand_id
1 'polypeptide(L)'
;MKMKPGNDFFHIGTSIGANVEEGQSSQSGADFVTKYSIACKEARKINEWLKLIVASEIVTEEKVSGLMSEWDQLIPILYFLLDKCFNTHCGLICLLCLNCGNFIEKIAGISSLNGIEIK
;
A
#
# COMPACT_ATOMS: atom_id res chain seq x y z
N MET A 1 -16.20 3.68 -20.37
CA MET A 1 -16.29 3.90 -18.92
C MET A 1 -15.74 5.29 -18.63
N LYS A 2 -16.59 6.26 -18.25
CA LYS A 2 -16.16 7.62 -17.88
C LYS A 2 -16.05 7.67 -16.34
N MET A 3 -14.84 7.55 -15.81
CA MET A 3 -14.56 7.81 -14.38
C MET A 3 -14.77 9.30 -14.10
N LYS A 4 -15.37 9.63 -12.96
CA LYS A 4 -15.47 11.01 -12.44
C LYS A 4 -14.37 11.15 -11.39
N PRO A 5 -13.29 11.93 -11.65
CA PRO A 5 -12.06 11.90 -10.86
C PRO A 5 -12.24 12.04 -9.34
N GLY A 6 -13.20 12.86 -8.87
CA GLY A 6 -13.37 13.14 -7.44
C GLY A 6 -13.90 11.97 -6.60
N ASN A 7 -14.92 11.25 -7.07
CA ASN A 7 -15.49 10.13 -6.30
C ASN A 7 -14.58 8.90 -6.34
N ASP A 8 -14.02 8.64 -7.51
CA ASP A 8 -13.26 7.42 -7.75
C ASP A 8 -11.92 7.43 -6.99
N PHE A 9 -11.29 8.59 -6.77
CA PHE A 9 -10.09 8.68 -5.93
C PHE A 9 -10.31 8.23 -4.50
N PHE A 10 -11.41 8.66 -3.87
CA PHE A 10 -11.76 8.27 -2.51
C PHE A 10 -12.06 6.77 -2.43
N HIS A 11 -12.78 6.23 -3.41
CA HIS A 11 -13.06 4.80 -3.48
C HIS A 11 -11.79 3.97 -3.69
N ILE A 12 -10.88 4.41 -4.55
CA ILE A 12 -9.62 3.70 -4.78
C ILE A 12 -8.72 3.77 -3.54
N GLY A 13 -8.61 4.93 -2.89
CA GLY A 13 -7.83 5.07 -1.65
C GLY A 13 -8.34 4.17 -0.52
N THR A 14 -9.66 4.13 -0.31
CA THR A 14 -10.28 3.25 0.70
C THR A 14 -10.17 1.76 0.33
N SER A 15 -10.27 1.43 -0.96
CA SER A 15 -10.08 0.06 -1.45
C SER A 15 -8.65 -0.46 -1.23
N ILE A 16 -7.63 0.39 -1.39
CA ILE A 16 -6.24 0.02 -1.10
C ILE A 16 -6.09 -0.36 0.37
N GLY A 17 -6.58 0.50 1.28
CA GLY A 17 -6.54 0.22 2.72
C GLY A 17 -7.31 -1.06 3.09
N ALA A 18 -8.52 -1.23 2.56
CA ALA A 18 -9.34 -2.43 2.80
C ALA A 18 -8.63 -3.72 2.36
N ASN A 19 -8.02 -3.73 1.17
CA ASN A 19 -7.27 -4.89 0.68
C ASN A 19 -6.00 -5.14 1.50
N VAL A 20 -5.32 -4.10 2.00
CA VAL A 20 -4.16 -4.27 2.89
C VAL A 20 -4.58 -4.93 4.20
N GLU A 21 -5.65 -4.45 4.84
CA GLU A 21 -6.19 -5.01 6.09
C GLU A 21 -6.65 -6.47 5.91
N GLU A 22 -7.41 -6.75 4.84
CA GLU A 22 -7.83 -8.12 4.51
C GLU A 22 -6.62 -9.02 4.22
N GLY A 23 -5.61 -8.50 3.53
CA GLY A 23 -4.37 -9.23 3.24
C GLY A 23 -3.58 -9.58 4.49
N GLN A 24 -3.53 -8.69 5.50
CA GLN A 24 -2.89 -8.99 6.79
C GLN A 24 -3.60 -10.14 7.54
N SER A 25 -4.91 -10.27 7.36
CA SER A 25 -5.74 -11.34 7.94
C SER A 25 -5.97 -12.53 6.99
N SER A 26 -5.18 -12.62 5.91
CA SER A 26 -5.37 -13.63 4.86
C SER A 26 -5.17 -15.05 5.38
N GLN A 27 -5.96 -15.98 4.83
CA GLN A 27 -5.97 -17.38 5.28
C GLN A 27 -4.90 -18.23 4.58
N SER A 28 -4.22 -17.68 3.58
CA SER A 28 -3.15 -18.37 2.83
C SER A 28 -2.26 -17.36 2.11
N GLY A 29 -1.07 -17.80 1.70
CA GLY A 29 -0.17 -16.97 0.87
C GLY A 29 -0.79 -16.57 -0.47
N ALA A 30 -1.63 -17.41 -1.08
CA ALA A 30 -2.34 -17.07 -2.32
C ALA A 30 -3.39 -15.97 -2.13
N ASP A 31 -4.09 -16.00 -0.99
CA ASP A 31 -5.05 -14.96 -0.59
C ASP A 31 -4.32 -13.64 -0.28
N PHE A 32 -3.21 -13.69 0.48
CA PHE A 32 -2.32 -12.54 0.68
C PHE A 32 -1.90 -11.90 -0.64
N VAL A 33 -1.35 -12.71 -1.56
CA VAL A 33 -0.90 -12.25 -2.88
C VAL A 33 -2.04 -11.62 -3.66
N THR A 34 -3.23 -12.20 -3.61
CA THR A 34 -4.41 -11.67 -4.31
C THR A 34 -4.77 -10.28 -3.79
N LYS A 35 -4.89 -10.11 -2.47
CA LYS A 35 -5.26 -8.84 -1.84
C LYS A 35 -4.22 -7.74 -2.09
N TYR A 36 -2.95 -8.03 -1.84
CA TYR A 36 -1.88 -7.06 -2.08
C TYR A 36 -1.67 -6.75 -3.58
N SER A 37 -1.96 -7.69 -4.47
CA SER A 37 -1.94 -7.44 -5.92
C SER A 37 -3.05 -6.46 -6.35
N ILE A 38 -4.23 -6.53 -5.72
CA ILE A 38 -5.31 -5.56 -5.96
C ILE A 38 -4.88 -4.18 -5.47
N ALA A 39 -4.39 -4.08 -4.23
CA ALA A 39 -3.88 -2.83 -3.65
C ALA A 39 -2.79 -2.19 -4.54
N CYS A 40 -1.82 -2.98 -5.02
CA CYS A 40 -0.79 -2.49 -5.95
C CYS A 40 -1.35 -1.95 -7.27
N LYS A 41 -2.32 -2.64 -7.88
CA LYS A 41 -2.95 -2.20 -9.14
C LYS A 41 -3.69 -0.88 -8.94
N GLU A 42 -4.36 -0.72 -7.80
CA GLU A 42 -5.11 0.47 -7.45
C GLU A 42 -4.21 1.67 -7.12
N ALA A 43 -3.14 1.45 -6.36
CA ALA A 43 -2.14 2.49 -6.08
C ALA A 43 -1.49 3.03 -7.36
N ARG A 44 -1.15 2.14 -8.32
CA ARG A 44 -0.63 2.55 -9.64
C ARG A 44 -1.65 3.35 -10.44
N LYS A 45 -2.93 2.98 -10.41
CA LYS A 45 -3.99 3.75 -11.09
C LYS A 45 -4.06 5.18 -10.54
N ILE A 46 -4.01 5.36 -9.23
CA ILE A 46 -4.01 6.71 -8.63
C ILE A 46 -2.79 7.51 -9.11
N ASN A 47 -1.59 6.92 -9.06
CA ASN A 47 -0.38 7.60 -9.50
C ASN A 47 -0.47 8.06 -10.98
N GLU A 48 -0.95 7.19 -11.87
CA GLU A 48 -1.18 7.56 -13.27
C GLU A 48 -2.24 8.66 -13.43
N TRP A 49 -3.30 8.64 -12.63
CA TRP A 49 -4.30 9.71 -12.65
C TRP A 49 -3.73 11.06 -12.20
N LEU A 50 -2.88 11.09 -11.17
CA LEU A 50 -2.22 12.32 -10.73
C LEU A 50 -1.37 12.92 -11.86
N LYS A 51 -0.59 12.08 -12.55
CA LYS A 51 0.19 12.49 -13.72
C LYS A 51 -0.71 13.04 -14.84
N LEU A 52 -1.84 12.39 -15.12
CA LEU A 52 -2.80 12.84 -16.13
C LEU A 52 -3.45 14.18 -15.77
N ILE A 53 -3.79 14.41 -14.51
CA ILE A 53 -4.39 15.66 -14.04
C ILE A 53 -3.40 16.83 -14.19
N VAL A 54 -2.11 16.58 -13.88
CA VAL A 54 -1.03 17.56 -14.10
C VAL A 54 -0.83 17.81 -15.59
N ALA A 55 -0.74 16.75 -16.40
CA ALA A 55 -0.56 16.85 -17.85
C ALA A 55 -1.75 17.54 -18.56
N SER A 56 -2.94 17.48 -17.95
CA SER A 56 -4.14 18.16 -18.45
C SER A 56 -4.25 19.61 -17.98
N GLU A 57 -3.23 20.12 -17.26
CA GLU A 57 -3.17 21.49 -16.72
C GLU A 57 -4.33 21.83 -15.76
N ILE A 58 -5.02 20.82 -15.21
CA ILE A 58 -6.12 21.00 -14.26
C ILE A 58 -5.58 21.45 -12.90
N VAL A 59 -4.42 20.92 -12.52
CA VAL A 59 -3.70 21.24 -11.27
C VAL A 59 -2.21 21.36 -11.58
N THR A 60 -1.51 22.29 -10.92
CA THR A 60 -0.05 22.40 -11.05
C THR A 60 0.66 21.24 -10.34
N GLU A 61 1.80 20.82 -10.86
CA GLU A 61 2.60 19.74 -10.26
C GLU A 61 2.95 20.04 -8.80
N GLU A 62 3.31 21.29 -8.48
CA GLU A 62 3.64 21.73 -7.12
C GLU A 62 2.53 21.39 -6.11
N LYS A 63 1.26 21.52 -6.51
CA LYS A 63 0.10 21.24 -5.64
C LYS A 63 -0.11 19.76 -5.35
N VAL A 64 0.37 18.87 -6.20
CA VAL A 64 0.21 17.41 -6.05
C VAL A 64 1.52 16.68 -5.79
N SER A 65 2.66 17.37 -5.85
CA SER A 65 4.01 16.81 -5.70
C SER A 65 4.19 16.00 -4.40
N GLY A 66 3.67 16.51 -3.28
CA GLY A 66 3.68 15.79 -2.00
C GLY A 66 2.90 14.49 -2.07
N LEU A 67 1.69 14.53 -2.64
CA LEU A 67 0.84 13.36 -2.80
C LEU A 67 1.48 12.34 -3.75
N MET A 68 2.04 12.79 -4.89
CA MET A 68 2.75 11.92 -5.83
C MET A 68 3.94 11.23 -5.16
N SER A 69 4.71 11.94 -4.34
CA SER A 69 5.81 11.39 -3.56
C SER A 69 5.35 10.30 -2.58
N GLU A 70 4.23 10.51 -1.89
CA GLU A 70 3.65 9.48 -1.01
C GLU A 70 3.27 8.21 -1.79
N TRP A 71 2.64 8.35 -2.96
CA TRP A 71 2.29 7.21 -3.81
C TRP A 71 3.52 6.50 -4.39
N ASP A 72 4.54 7.25 -4.76
CA ASP A 72 5.82 6.71 -5.24
C ASP A 72 6.58 5.94 -4.14
N GLN A 73 6.33 6.22 -2.86
CA GLN A 73 6.84 5.44 -1.73
C GLN A 73 5.95 4.23 -1.40
N LEU A 74 4.63 4.39 -1.46
CA LEU A 74 3.68 3.33 -1.12
C LEU A 74 3.74 2.16 -2.10
N ILE A 75 3.85 2.42 -3.41
CA ILE A 75 3.87 1.37 -4.44
C ILE A 75 5.05 0.39 -4.23
N PRO A 76 6.30 0.84 -4.02
CA PRO A 76 7.42 -0.03 -3.66
C PRO A 76 7.21 -0.84 -2.39
N ILE A 77 6.61 -0.26 -1.35
CA ILE A 77 6.32 -0.97 -0.10
C ILE A 77 5.36 -2.14 -0.37
N LEU A 78 4.25 -1.89 -1.07
CA LEU A 78 3.29 -2.94 -1.42
C LEU A 78 3.92 -4.02 -2.32
N TYR A 79 4.79 -3.61 -3.25
CA TYR A 79 5.50 -4.55 -4.12
C TYR A 79 6.52 -5.41 -3.37
N PHE A 80 7.26 -4.83 -2.43
CA PHE A 80 8.19 -5.55 -1.58
C PHE A 80 7.48 -6.63 -0.74
N LEU A 81 6.33 -6.31 -0.17
CA LEU A 81 5.51 -7.27 0.58
C LEU A 81 5.03 -8.43 -0.31
N LEU A 82 4.64 -8.16 -1.55
CA LEU A 82 4.31 -9.18 -2.53
C LEU A 82 5.50 -10.06 -2.90
N ASP A 83 6.64 -9.45 -3.25
CA ASP A 83 7.85 -10.14 -3.68
C ASP A 83 8.37 -11.12 -2.61
N LYS A 84 8.29 -10.72 -1.33
CA LYS A 84 8.62 -11.60 -0.22
C LYS A 84 7.77 -12.86 -0.19
N CYS A 85 6.48 -12.77 -0.50
CA CYS A 85 5.57 -13.92 -0.52
C CYS A 85 5.88 -14.89 -1.68
N PHE A 86 6.28 -14.37 -2.85
CA PHE A 86 6.66 -15.19 -4.01
C PHE A 86 8.01 -15.90 -3.83
N ASN A 87 8.98 -15.23 -3.21
CA ASN A 87 10.35 -15.75 -3.10
C ASN A 87 10.61 -16.58 -1.84
N THR A 88 9.69 -16.58 -0.86
CA THR A 88 9.76 -17.54 0.24
C THR A 88 9.18 -18.88 -0.18
N HIS A 89 10.05 -19.86 -0.44
CA HIS A 89 9.66 -21.25 -0.57
C HIS A 89 8.76 -21.67 0.62
N CYS A 90 7.59 -22.16 0.26
CA CYS A 90 6.52 -22.71 1.09
C CYS A 90 7.02 -23.41 2.37
N GLY A 91 6.51 -22.99 3.55
CA GLY A 91 6.65 -23.75 4.80
C GLY A 91 6.72 -22.92 6.09
N LEU A 92 7.24 -21.69 6.07
CA LEU A 92 7.48 -20.89 7.29
C LEU A 92 6.53 -19.69 7.50
N ILE A 93 5.62 -19.42 6.57
CA ILE A 93 4.73 -18.25 6.62
C ILE A 93 3.72 -18.29 7.78
N CYS A 94 3.54 -19.44 8.43
CA CYS A 94 2.70 -19.51 9.64
C CYS A 94 3.32 -18.81 10.87
N LEU A 95 4.66 -18.66 10.96
CA LEU A 95 5.30 -18.07 12.16
C LEU A 95 5.67 -16.59 12.04
N LEU A 96 5.84 -16.06 10.81
CA LEU A 96 6.19 -14.65 10.61
C LEU A 96 4.96 -13.73 10.51
N CYS A 97 3.80 -14.24 10.07
CA CYS A 97 2.56 -13.45 10.02
C CYS A 97 1.99 -13.12 11.42
N LEU A 98 2.31 -13.89 12.47
CA LEU A 98 1.92 -13.58 13.86
C LEU A 98 2.88 -12.61 14.58
N ASN A 99 4.01 -12.25 13.97
CA ASN A 99 5.04 -11.40 14.60
C ASN A 99 5.50 -10.23 13.71
N CYS A 100 4.68 -9.82 12.74
CA CYS A 100 5.01 -8.72 11.84
C CYS A 100 5.09 -7.34 12.57
N GLY A 101 4.61 -7.26 13.81
CA GLY A 101 4.76 -6.05 14.65
C GLY A 101 6.23 -5.66 14.91
N ASN A 102 7.13 -6.64 15.06
CA ASN A 102 8.55 -6.38 15.40
C ASN A 102 9.46 -6.13 14.17
N PHE A 103 8.95 -6.31 12.95
CA PHE A 103 9.76 -6.20 11.73
C PHE A 103 9.69 -4.81 11.08
N ILE A 104 8.54 -4.12 11.20
CA ILE A 104 8.38 -2.72 10.80
C ILE A 104 9.36 -1.82 11.60
N GLU A 105 9.53 -2.07 12.91
CA GLU A 105 10.49 -1.34 13.75
C GLU A 105 11.95 -1.49 13.28
N LYS A 106 12.31 -2.67 12.75
CA LYS A 106 13.67 -2.97 12.29
C LYS A 106 14.02 -2.38 10.93
N ILE A 107 13.06 -2.26 10.01
CA ILE A 107 13.31 -1.66 8.69
C ILE A 107 13.27 -0.13 8.75
N ALA A 108 12.40 0.45 9.60
CA ALA A 108 12.25 1.90 9.68
C ALA A 108 13.35 2.60 10.51
N GLY A 109 14.22 1.86 11.23
CA GLY A 109 15.23 2.47 12.11
C GLY A 109 14.63 3.28 13.27
N ILE A 110 13.37 3.05 13.61
CA ILE A 110 12.67 3.75 14.68
C ILE A 110 12.96 2.99 15.97
N SER A 111 13.99 3.42 16.70
CA SER A 111 14.15 3.02 18.10
C SER A 111 13.00 3.60 18.92
N SER A 112 12.14 2.71 19.44
CA SER A 112 11.05 2.93 20.39
C SER A 112 9.71 3.46 19.85
N LEU A 113 8.72 2.56 19.80
CA LEU A 113 7.30 2.87 20.08
C LEU A 113 6.88 2.29 21.45
N ASN A 114 7.80 2.24 22.42
CA ASN A 114 7.49 1.92 23.83
C ASN A 114 7.06 3.16 24.63
N GLY A 115 6.19 4.01 24.08
CA GLY A 115 5.94 5.31 24.70
C GLY A 115 4.69 6.07 24.26
N ILE A 116 3.62 5.39 23.85
CA ILE A 116 2.32 6.04 23.68
C ILE A 116 1.34 5.43 24.68
N GLU A 117 1.24 6.06 25.86
CA GLU A 117 0.05 5.97 26.69
C GLU A 117 -1.13 6.58 25.91
N ILE A 118 -2.10 5.74 25.59
CA ILE A 118 -3.41 6.19 25.15
C ILE A 118 -4.13 6.73 26.38
N LYS A 119 -4.61 7.97 26.33
CA LYS A 119 -5.52 8.55 27.33
C LYS A 119 -6.85 7.82 27.37
#